data_AF-A0A3L7LS91-F1
#
_entry.id   AF-A0A3L7LS91-F1
#
_cell.length_a   1.000
_cell.length_b   1.000
_cell.length_c   1.000
_cell.angle_alpha   90.00
_cell.angle_beta   90.00
_cell.angle_gamma   90.00
#
_symmetry.space_group_name_H-M   'P 1'
#
loop_
_entity.id
_entity.type
_entity.pdbx_description
1 polymer ?
#
loop_
_entity_poly.entity_id
_entity_poly.type
_entity_poly.pdbx_seq_one_letter_code
_entity_poly.pdbx_strand_id
1 'polypeptide(L)'
;DLEQAGIGIIQIDEPALHEGLPLKHSAWQDYLTWAVEAFRLNAAVAQDDTQIHTHMCYCEFNDIMDSIAALDADVITIETSRSDMELLETFKKFYYPNEIGPGVYDIHSPNVPSEEWIVELLHKAARRIPAERLWVNLDCGLKTRAWPETRQSLANMVTAARKMREEQP
;
A
#
# COMPACT_ATOMS: atom_id res chain seq x y z
N ASP A 1 -11.41 19.95 6.71
CA ASP A 1 -12.61 19.87 5.83
C ASP A 1 -13.13 18.45 5.65
N LEU A 2 -12.37 17.52 5.08
CA LEU A 2 -12.82 16.13 4.88
C LEU A 2 -13.25 15.47 6.21
N GLU A 3 -12.41 15.55 7.22
CA GLU A 3 -12.70 15.04 8.58
C GLU A 3 -13.95 15.70 9.17
N GLN A 4 -14.08 17.04 9.07
CA GLN A 4 -15.26 17.77 9.54
C GLN A 4 -16.55 17.38 8.79
N ALA A 5 -16.42 16.89 7.56
CA ALA A 5 -17.53 16.34 6.79
C ALA A 5 -17.87 14.87 7.17
N GLY A 6 -17.17 14.30 8.17
CA GLY A 6 -17.38 12.95 8.67
C GLY A 6 -16.58 11.86 7.95
N ILE A 7 -15.56 12.23 7.17
CA ILE A 7 -14.68 11.25 6.50
C ILE A 7 -13.59 10.82 7.48
N GLY A 8 -13.69 9.58 8.00
CA GLY A 8 -12.73 9.01 8.95
C GLY A 8 -11.55 8.25 8.32
N ILE A 9 -11.49 8.15 6.98
CA ILE A 9 -10.34 7.58 6.26
C ILE A 9 -9.97 8.54 5.14
N ILE A 10 -8.74 9.07 5.18
CA ILE A 10 -8.22 10.03 4.21
C ILE A 10 -6.96 9.47 3.57
N GLN A 11 -6.94 9.38 2.25
CA GLN A 11 -5.78 8.91 1.50
C GLN A 11 -5.02 10.08 0.88
N ILE A 12 -3.71 10.14 1.12
CA ILE A 12 -2.77 11.12 0.57
C ILE A 12 -1.72 10.35 -0.25
N ASP A 13 -1.83 10.43 -1.58
CA ASP A 13 -0.94 9.68 -2.48
C ASP A 13 0.36 10.45 -2.73
N GLU A 14 1.49 9.76 -2.61
CA GLU A 14 2.82 10.31 -2.90
C GLU A 14 3.47 9.54 -4.07
N PRO A 15 2.86 9.57 -5.27
CA PRO A 15 3.32 8.79 -6.41
C PRO A 15 4.64 9.31 -6.99
N ALA A 16 5.17 10.43 -6.51
CA ALA A 16 6.38 11.10 -7.02
C ALA A 16 7.50 11.23 -5.96
N LEU A 17 7.32 10.64 -4.77
CA LEU A 17 8.34 10.70 -3.70
C LEU A 17 9.68 10.12 -4.16
N HIS A 18 9.66 9.04 -4.94
CA HIS A 18 10.87 8.46 -5.49
C HIS A 18 11.38 9.24 -6.71
N GLU A 19 10.50 9.72 -7.58
CA GLU A 19 10.86 10.53 -8.76
C GLU A 19 11.57 11.86 -8.41
N GLY A 20 11.29 12.42 -7.23
CA GLY A 20 11.93 13.64 -6.75
C GLY A 20 13.35 13.44 -6.21
N LEU A 21 13.84 12.19 -6.11
CA LEU A 21 15.17 11.92 -5.56
C LEU A 21 16.27 12.58 -6.42
N PRO A 22 17.18 13.36 -5.80
CA PRO A 22 18.32 13.92 -6.51
C PRO A 22 19.18 12.83 -7.15
N LEU A 23 19.78 13.09 -8.32
CA LEU A 23 20.67 12.12 -8.98
C LEU A 23 21.87 11.70 -8.11
N LYS A 24 22.29 12.55 -7.17
CA LYS A 24 23.37 12.24 -6.24
C LYS A 24 22.79 11.67 -4.96
N HIS A 25 23.13 10.42 -4.64
CA HIS A 25 22.77 9.77 -3.36
C HIS A 25 23.13 10.62 -2.14
N SER A 26 24.24 11.36 -2.18
CA SER A 26 24.65 12.23 -1.06
C SER A 26 23.64 13.34 -0.73
N ALA A 27 22.72 13.67 -1.65
CA ALA A 27 21.69 14.68 -1.46
C ALA A 27 20.30 14.07 -1.17
N TRP A 28 20.19 12.73 -1.12
CA TRP A 28 18.91 12.06 -0.88
C TRP A 28 18.34 12.39 0.49
N GLN A 29 19.17 12.37 1.53
CA GLN A 29 18.71 12.61 2.90
C GLN A 29 18.09 14.00 3.05
N ASP A 30 18.72 15.03 2.48
CA ASP A 30 18.20 16.40 2.53
C ASP A 30 16.83 16.49 1.85
N TYR A 31 16.67 15.84 0.69
CA TYR A 31 15.40 15.77 -0.03
C TYR A 31 14.33 15.02 0.77
N LEU A 32 14.63 13.81 1.21
CA LEU A 32 13.70 12.95 1.93
C LEU A 32 13.26 13.57 3.25
N THR A 33 14.13 14.31 3.93
CA THR A 33 13.80 14.99 5.19
C THR A 33 12.66 15.99 4.99
N TRP A 34 12.79 16.93 4.05
CA TRP A 34 11.72 17.91 3.84
C TRP A 34 10.48 17.28 3.20
N ALA A 35 10.64 16.27 2.33
CA ALA A 35 9.52 15.61 1.67
C ALA A 35 8.63 14.87 2.70
N VAL A 36 9.24 14.14 3.62
CA VAL A 36 8.55 13.50 4.73
C VAL A 36 7.91 14.55 5.65
N GLU A 37 8.61 15.63 6.00
CA GLU A 37 8.05 16.71 6.81
C GLU A 37 6.82 17.35 6.15
N ALA A 38 6.84 17.55 4.83
CA ALA A 38 5.71 18.10 4.09
C ALA A 38 4.48 17.19 4.15
N PHE A 39 4.67 15.87 3.98
CA PHE A 39 3.60 14.89 4.15
C PHE A 39 3.02 14.93 5.57
N ARG A 40 3.90 14.86 6.58
CA ARG A 40 3.48 14.87 7.99
C ARG A 40 2.74 16.16 8.35
N LEU A 41 3.18 17.31 7.84
CA LEU A 41 2.49 18.58 8.07
C LEU A 41 1.06 18.57 7.51
N ASN A 42 0.83 17.87 6.39
CA ASN A 42 -0.50 17.69 5.81
C ASN A 42 -1.39 16.79 6.68
N ALA A 43 -0.84 15.67 7.15
CA ALA A 43 -1.55 14.68 7.95
C ALA A 43 -1.74 15.08 9.44
N ALA A 44 -0.87 15.94 9.99
CA ALA A 44 -0.81 16.26 11.42
C ALA A 44 -2.06 16.95 12.02
N VAL A 45 -3.00 17.38 11.17
CA VAL A 45 -4.26 17.98 11.62
C VAL A 45 -5.35 16.94 11.88
N ALA A 46 -5.15 15.70 11.43
CA ALA A 46 -6.07 14.61 11.65
C ALA A 46 -6.15 14.24 13.14
N GLN A 47 -7.35 13.93 13.60
CA GLN A 47 -7.57 13.37 14.93
C GLN A 47 -7.11 11.91 15.00
N ASP A 48 -6.87 11.39 16.21
CA ASP A 48 -6.44 10.01 16.45
C ASP A 48 -7.43 8.95 15.92
N ASP A 49 -8.70 9.30 15.71
CA ASP A 49 -9.73 8.42 15.14
C ASP A 49 -9.86 8.52 13.61
N THR A 50 -9.13 9.44 12.96
CA THR A 50 -9.05 9.56 11.51
C THR A 50 -7.84 8.79 10.98
N GLN A 51 -8.09 7.78 10.15
CA GLN A 51 -7.03 6.95 9.57
C GLN A 51 -6.44 7.61 8.31
N ILE A 52 -5.13 7.82 8.30
CA ILE A 52 -4.36 8.33 7.18
C ILE A 52 -3.77 7.17 6.37
N HIS A 53 -4.18 7.11 5.11
CA HIS A 53 -3.64 6.16 4.14
C HIS A 53 -2.68 6.88 3.21
N THR A 54 -1.66 6.17 2.72
CA THR A 54 -0.86 6.64 1.60
C THR A 54 -0.62 5.54 0.58
N HIS A 55 -0.65 5.91 -0.70
CA HIS A 55 -0.34 5.03 -1.81
C HIS A 55 0.95 5.50 -2.50
N MET A 56 1.82 4.54 -2.83
CA MET A 56 3.05 4.78 -3.58
C MET A 56 3.14 3.81 -4.77
N CYS A 57 3.29 4.36 -5.98
CA CYS A 57 3.26 3.62 -7.25
C CYS A 57 4.59 2.95 -7.63
N TYR A 58 5.33 2.39 -6.66
CA TYR A 58 6.67 1.83 -6.90
C TYR A 58 6.80 0.41 -6.33
N CYS A 59 7.76 -0.34 -6.89
CA CYS A 59 8.04 -1.73 -6.53
C CYS A 59 9.45 -1.95 -5.98
N GLU A 60 10.24 -0.88 -5.76
CA GLU A 60 11.59 -0.95 -5.19
C GLU A 60 11.79 0.16 -4.16
N PHE A 61 11.62 -0.17 -2.87
CA PHE A 61 11.71 0.80 -1.77
C PHE A 61 12.93 0.59 -0.86
N ASN A 62 13.80 -0.38 -1.18
CA ASN A 62 14.89 -0.82 -0.31
C ASN A 62 15.73 0.34 0.25
N ASP A 63 16.01 1.34 -0.58
CA ASP A 63 16.89 2.45 -0.24
C ASP A 63 16.19 3.62 0.47
N ILE A 64 14.85 3.60 0.57
CA ILE A 64 14.03 4.68 1.17
C ILE A 64 13.02 4.21 2.22
N MET A 65 13.08 2.95 2.66
CA MET A 65 12.15 2.38 3.66
C MET A 65 12.10 3.19 4.96
N ASP A 66 13.25 3.70 5.43
CA ASP A 66 13.30 4.53 6.64
C ASP A 66 12.48 5.81 6.48
N SER A 67 12.48 6.39 5.27
CA SER A 67 11.70 7.60 4.97
C SER A 67 10.21 7.29 4.83
N ILE A 68 9.86 6.13 4.26
CA ILE A 68 8.47 5.66 4.19
C ILE A 68 7.92 5.42 5.59
N ALA A 69 8.70 4.81 6.48
CA ALA A 69 8.33 4.67 7.88
C ALA A 69 8.18 6.02 8.58
N ALA A 70 9.05 6.98 8.25
CA ALA A 70 8.97 8.33 8.79
C ALA A 70 7.76 9.14 8.29
N LEU A 71 7.07 8.72 7.21
CA LEU A 71 5.80 9.32 6.81
C LEU A 71 4.73 9.19 7.90
N ASP A 72 4.83 8.14 8.74
CA ASP A 72 3.95 7.93 9.89
C ASP A 72 2.46 7.80 9.48
N ALA A 73 2.21 7.22 8.30
CA ALA A 73 0.86 6.89 7.85
C ALA A 73 0.35 5.62 8.54
N ASP A 74 -0.93 5.57 8.86
CA ASP A 74 -1.55 4.42 9.52
C ASP A 74 -1.59 3.20 8.61
N VAL A 75 -1.84 3.42 7.32
CA VAL A 75 -1.88 2.37 6.29
C VAL A 75 -1.09 2.79 5.07
N ILE A 76 -0.18 1.93 4.63
CA ILE A 76 0.52 2.08 3.35
C ILE A 76 0.03 1.07 2.32
N THR A 77 -0.23 1.52 1.11
CA THR A 77 -0.55 0.63 -0.02
C THR A 77 0.52 0.73 -1.08
N ILE A 78 1.02 -0.43 -1.53
CA ILE A 78 2.20 -0.54 -2.38
C ILE A 78 1.96 -1.54 -3.52
N GLU A 79 2.57 -1.28 -4.66
CA GLU A 79 2.46 -2.14 -5.84
C GLU A 79 3.33 -3.39 -5.71
N THR A 80 2.70 -4.57 -5.66
CA THR A 80 3.42 -5.83 -5.41
C THR A 80 3.00 -7.00 -6.29
N SER A 81 1.89 -6.89 -7.03
CA SER A 81 1.34 -8.06 -7.74
C SER A 81 2.27 -8.59 -8.84
N ARG A 82 3.13 -7.73 -9.41
CA ARG A 82 4.09 -8.07 -10.46
C ARG A 82 5.42 -8.63 -9.96
N SER A 83 5.80 -8.34 -8.72
CA SER A 83 7.08 -8.74 -8.14
C SER A 83 6.99 -10.03 -7.31
N ASP A 84 5.91 -10.81 -7.45
CA ASP A 84 5.62 -12.02 -6.67
C ASP A 84 5.83 -11.86 -5.15
N MET A 85 5.49 -10.67 -4.62
CA MET A 85 5.71 -10.34 -3.21
C MET A 85 7.18 -10.34 -2.75
N GLU A 86 8.17 -10.28 -3.66
CA GLU A 86 9.60 -10.15 -3.31
C GLU A 86 9.87 -8.93 -2.44
N LEU A 87 9.11 -7.84 -2.66
CA LEU A 87 9.17 -6.63 -1.85
C LEU A 87 8.88 -6.91 -0.35
N LEU A 88 8.11 -7.96 -0.03
CA LEU A 88 7.85 -8.36 1.35
C LEU A 88 9.09 -8.93 2.06
N GLU A 89 10.16 -9.27 1.33
CA GLU A 89 11.46 -9.60 1.94
C GLU A 89 12.11 -8.39 2.61
N THR A 90 11.88 -7.18 2.12
CA THR A 90 12.41 -5.94 2.70
C THR A 90 11.84 -5.70 4.09
N PHE A 91 10.55 -6.00 4.28
CA PHE A 91 9.86 -5.93 5.56
C PHE A 91 10.35 -6.98 6.59
N LYS A 92 11.17 -7.97 6.21
CA LYS A 92 11.88 -8.80 7.20
C LYS A 92 13.04 -8.06 7.86
N LYS A 93 13.75 -7.25 7.08
CA LYS A 93 14.93 -6.51 7.55
C LYS A 93 14.52 -5.25 8.31
N PHE A 94 13.37 -4.71 7.95
CA PHE A 94 12.80 -3.52 8.53
C PHE A 94 11.41 -3.81 9.11
N TYR A 95 11.28 -3.75 10.43
CA TYR A 95 10.00 -3.96 11.10
C TYR A 95 9.12 -2.72 10.91
N TYR A 96 8.24 -2.75 9.91
CA TYR A 96 7.27 -1.69 9.71
C TYR A 96 6.16 -1.78 10.79
N PRO A 97 5.95 -0.73 11.58
CA PRO A 97 5.06 -0.79 12.73
C PRO A 97 3.57 -0.73 12.37
N ASN A 98 3.23 -0.11 11.23
CA ASN A 98 1.86 0.24 10.87
C ASN A 98 1.24 -0.78 9.89
N GLU A 99 0.02 -0.51 9.43
CA GLU A 99 -0.72 -1.42 8.56
C GLU A 99 -0.25 -1.30 7.10
N ILE A 100 -0.39 -2.38 6.34
CA ILE A 100 0.16 -2.50 5.00
C ILE A 100 -0.77 -3.29 4.08
N GLY A 101 -0.93 -2.74 2.87
CA GLY A 101 -1.72 -3.29 1.79
C GLY A 101 -0.88 -3.61 0.56
N PRO A 102 -0.30 -4.82 0.47
CA PRO A 102 0.39 -5.26 -0.74
C PRO A 102 -0.66 -5.54 -1.82
N GLY A 103 -0.53 -4.88 -2.98
CA GLY A 103 -1.44 -5.08 -4.10
C GLY A 103 -1.48 -6.53 -4.57
N VAL A 104 -2.69 -7.09 -4.67
CA VAL A 104 -2.94 -8.49 -5.11
C VAL A 104 -3.52 -8.60 -6.52
N TYR A 105 -3.70 -7.46 -7.20
CA TYR A 105 -4.25 -7.39 -8.54
C TYR A 105 -3.47 -6.39 -9.40
N ASP A 106 -2.84 -6.89 -10.46
CA ASP A 106 -2.19 -6.07 -11.50
C ASP A 106 -3.25 -5.33 -12.30
N ILE A 107 -3.50 -4.09 -11.91
CA ILE A 107 -4.48 -3.24 -12.59
C ILE A 107 -4.03 -2.83 -13.97
N HIS A 108 -2.82 -3.11 -14.44
CA HIS A 108 -2.36 -2.80 -15.80
C HIS A 108 -2.54 -3.97 -16.78
N SER A 109 -3.02 -5.11 -16.30
CA SER A 109 -3.40 -6.26 -17.10
C SER A 109 -4.93 -6.31 -17.27
N PRO A 110 -5.45 -6.64 -18.47
CA PRO A 110 -6.87 -6.95 -18.65
C PRO A 110 -7.24 -8.34 -18.07
N ASN A 111 -6.25 -9.11 -17.60
CA ASN A 111 -6.48 -10.41 -17.00
C ASN A 111 -7.24 -10.26 -15.68
N VAL A 112 -8.28 -11.05 -15.50
CA VAL A 112 -9.01 -11.14 -14.24
C VAL A 112 -8.30 -12.19 -13.38
N PRO A 113 -7.70 -11.81 -12.23
CA PRO A 113 -7.05 -12.78 -11.34
C PRO A 113 -8.08 -13.77 -10.79
N SER A 114 -7.73 -15.06 -10.73
CA SER A 114 -8.59 -16.05 -10.08
C SER A 114 -8.58 -15.87 -8.57
N GLU A 115 -9.60 -16.41 -7.89
CA GLU A 115 -9.65 -16.38 -6.43
C GLU A 115 -8.46 -17.11 -5.81
N GLU A 116 -8.09 -18.27 -6.38
CA GLU A 116 -6.98 -19.10 -5.92
C GLU A 116 -5.65 -18.34 -5.99
N TRP A 117 -5.42 -17.61 -7.08
CA TRP A 117 -4.24 -16.78 -7.24
C TRP A 117 -4.13 -15.70 -6.15
N ILE A 118 -5.25 -15.01 -5.87
CA ILE A 118 -5.29 -13.98 -4.83
C ILE A 118 -5.04 -14.61 -3.45
N VAL A 119 -5.66 -15.76 -3.15
CA VAL A 119 -5.44 -16.48 -1.88
C VAL A 119 -3.97 -16.88 -1.70
N GLU A 120 -3.31 -17.37 -2.75
CA GLU A 120 -1.89 -17.70 -2.72
C GLU A 120 -1.01 -16.48 -2.38
N LEU A 121 -1.30 -15.33 -2.98
CA LEU A 121 -0.61 -14.07 -2.67
C LEU A 121 -0.86 -13.62 -1.22
N LEU A 122 -2.11 -13.72 -0.74
CA LEU A 122 -2.45 -13.37 0.64
C LEU A 122 -1.77 -14.31 1.66
N HIS A 123 -1.64 -15.61 1.36
CA HIS A 123 -0.85 -16.51 2.20
C HIS A 123 0.63 -16.14 2.23
N LYS A 124 1.21 -15.72 1.10
CA LYS A 124 2.60 -15.24 1.08
C LYS A 124 2.74 -14.00 1.96
N ALA A 125 1.80 -13.06 1.88
CA ALA A 125 1.80 -11.85 2.69
C ALA A 125 1.60 -12.13 4.19
N ALA A 126 0.62 -12.96 4.56
CA ALA A 126 0.31 -13.32 5.94
C ALA A 126 1.43 -14.09 6.66
N ARG A 127 2.37 -14.70 5.92
CA ARG A 127 3.59 -15.29 6.52
C ARG A 127 4.56 -14.24 7.06
N ARG A 128 4.41 -12.98 6.65
CA ARG A 128 5.37 -11.88 6.89
C ARG A 128 4.76 -10.73 7.66
N ILE A 129 3.50 -10.43 7.40
CA ILE A 129 2.75 -9.36 8.01
C ILE A 129 1.67 -10.01 8.89
N PRO A 130 1.56 -9.63 10.17
CA PRO A 130 0.47 -10.07 11.03
C PRO A 130 -0.89 -9.78 10.38
N ALA A 131 -1.85 -10.68 10.52
CA ALA A 131 -3.15 -10.59 9.84
C ALA A 131 -3.90 -9.30 10.20
N GLU A 132 -3.75 -8.84 11.45
CA GLU A 132 -4.34 -7.60 11.96
C GLU A 132 -3.81 -6.33 11.28
N ARG A 133 -2.65 -6.40 10.61
CA ARG A 133 -2.04 -5.28 9.87
C ARG A 133 -2.17 -5.41 8.36
N LEU A 134 -2.74 -6.51 7.86
CA LEU A 134 -2.75 -6.82 6.44
C LEU A 134 -4.04 -6.34 5.78
N TRP A 135 -3.91 -5.38 4.85
CA TRP A 135 -4.98 -4.95 3.98
C TRP A 135 -4.99 -5.73 2.66
N VAL A 136 -6.18 -5.83 2.06
CA VAL A 136 -6.38 -6.46 0.75
C VAL A 136 -6.84 -5.39 -0.23
N ASN A 137 -5.97 -5.02 -1.16
CA ASN A 137 -6.19 -3.96 -2.15
C ASN A 137 -5.58 -4.31 -3.51
N LEU A 138 -5.89 -3.46 -4.49
CA LEU A 138 -5.36 -3.51 -5.85
C LEU A 138 -3.98 -2.85 -5.87
N ASP A 139 -3.19 -3.07 -6.94
CA ASP A 139 -1.92 -2.36 -7.10
C ASP A 139 -2.12 -0.84 -7.18
N CYS A 140 -3.09 -0.35 -7.97
CA CYS A 140 -3.33 1.09 -8.14
C CYS A 140 -4.81 1.35 -8.52
N GLY A 141 -5.11 2.57 -8.97
CA GLY A 141 -6.45 2.99 -9.38
C GLY A 141 -6.97 2.28 -10.63
N LEU A 142 -8.28 2.06 -10.68
CA LEU A 142 -8.98 1.32 -11.75
C LEU A 142 -9.35 2.17 -12.99
N LYS A 143 -8.86 3.41 -13.09
CA LYS A 143 -9.29 4.38 -14.11
C LYS A 143 -9.13 3.87 -15.55
N THR A 144 -8.15 3.00 -15.80
CA THR A 144 -7.86 2.47 -17.14
C THR A 144 -8.59 1.17 -17.47
N ARG A 145 -9.34 0.59 -16.51
CA ARG A 145 -10.00 -0.71 -16.63
C ARG A 145 -11.46 -0.60 -17.05
N ALA A 146 -11.95 -1.63 -17.73
CA ALA A 146 -13.36 -1.74 -18.12
C ALA A 146 -14.20 -2.30 -16.94
N TRP A 147 -15.49 -1.98 -16.94
CA TRP A 147 -16.40 -2.43 -15.89
C TRP A 147 -16.52 -3.96 -15.75
N PRO A 148 -16.60 -4.75 -16.83
CA PRO A 148 -16.73 -6.21 -16.70
C PRO A 148 -15.52 -6.85 -15.98
N GLU A 149 -14.30 -6.50 -16.39
CA GLU A 149 -13.07 -6.99 -15.75
C GLU A 149 -12.99 -6.50 -14.30
N THR A 150 -13.24 -5.20 -14.05
CA THR A 150 -13.17 -4.59 -12.73
C THR A 150 -14.10 -5.27 -11.73
N ARG A 151 -15.37 -5.49 -12.11
CA ARG A 151 -16.36 -6.10 -11.23
C ARG A 151 -15.99 -7.53 -10.87
N GLN A 152 -15.48 -8.30 -11.82
CA GLN A 152 -15.09 -9.68 -11.56
C GLN A 152 -13.83 -9.75 -10.70
N SER A 153 -12.80 -8.94 -10.99
CA SER A 153 -11.57 -8.90 -10.20
C SER A 153 -11.85 -8.51 -8.74
N LEU A 154 -12.69 -7.49 -8.52
CA LEU A 154 -13.09 -7.06 -7.17
C LEU A 154 -13.93 -8.12 -6.44
N ALA A 155 -14.83 -8.81 -7.15
CA ALA A 155 -15.60 -9.90 -6.56
C ALA A 155 -14.69 -11.03 -6.08
N ASN A 156 -13.73 -11.45 -6.93
CA ASN A 156 -12.77 -12.48 -6.60
C ASN A 156 -11.89 -12.08 -5.40
N MET A 157 -11.45 -10.81 -5.35
CA MET A 157 -10.66 -10.28 -4.24
C MET A 157 -11.42 -10.30 -2.91
N VAL A 158 -12.70 -9.91 -2.92
CA VAL A 158 -13.54 -9.98 -1.71
C VAL A 158 -13.77 -11.43 -1.27
N THR A 159 -14.00 -12.34 -2.20
CA THR A 159 -14.15 -13.78 -1.88
C THR A 159 -12.87 -14.35 -1.28
N ALA A 160 -11.71 -14.06 -1.86
CA ALA A 160 -10.41 -14.48 -1.34
C ALA A 160 -10.16 -13.94 0.08
N ALA A 161 -10.44 -12.66 0.33
CA ALA A 161 -10.31 -12.08 1.66
C ALA A 161 -11.25 -12.73 2.69
N ARG A 162 -12.47 -13.13 2.29
CA ARG A 162 -13.39 -13.86 3.16
C ARG A 162 -12.86 -15.25 3.52
N LYS A 163 -12.35 -16.00 2.53
CA LYS A 163 -11.71 -17.30 2.75
C LYS A 163 -10.55 -17.19 3.77
N MET A 164 -9.66 -16.22 3.59
CA MET A 164 -8.55 -15.98 4.50
C MET A 164 -9.00 -15.72 5.95
N ARG A 165 -10.10 -14.99 6.16
CA ARG A 165 -10.65 -14.70 7.50
C ARG A 165 -11.30 -15.92 8.16
N GLU A 166 -11.79 -16.88 7.37
CA GLU A 166 -12.33 -18.13 7.92
C GLU A 166 -11.22 -19.08 8.40
N GLU A 167 -10.02 -18.97 7.81
CA GLU A 167 -8.85 -19.80 8.13
C GLU A 167 -8.04 -19.28 9.32
N GLN A 168 -8.07 -17.97 9.59
CA GLN A 168 -7.35 -17.31 10.67
C GLN A 168 -8.31 -16.56 11.59
N PRO A 169 -8.84 -17.21 12.67
CA PRO A 169 -9.69 -16.55 13.65
C PRO A 169 -8.92 -15.59 14.58
#